data_AF-A0A1M4WFY9-F1
#
_entry.id   AF-A0A1M4WFY9-F1
#
_cell.length_a   1.000
_cell.length_b   1.000
_cell.length_c   1.000
_cell.angle_alpha   90.00
_cell.angle_beta   90.00
_cell.angle_gamma   90.00
#
_symmetry.space_group_name_H-M   'P 1'
#
loop_
_entity.id
_entity.type
_entity.pdbx_description
1 polymer ?
#
loop_
_entity_poly.entity_id
_entity_poly.type
_entity_poly.pdbx_seq_one_letter_code
_entity_poly.pdbx_strand_id
1 'polypeptide(L)'
;MDKVGAHARGYNAHSIGICYEGGLNALGKPADTRTEWQRHSLRVLLLTLLRDYPGCKIVGHRDLSPDLDGDGVIESHEWLKSCPSFDAGKEYSSLK
;
A
#
# COMPACT_ATOMS: atom_id res chain seq x y z
N MET A 1 -12.07 -14.37 3.25
CA MET A 1 -11.63 -13.97 1.90
C MET A 1 -12.15 -15.02 0.93
N ASP A 2 -13.01 -14.62 0.01
CA ASP A 2 -13.72 -15.58 -0.84
C ASP A 2 -12.95 -15.89 -2.14
N LYS A 3 -11.96 -15.07 -2.48
CA LYS A 3 -11.05 -15.25 -3.63
C LYS A 3 -9.65 -14.71 -3.33
N VAL A 4 -8.63 -15.38 -3.87
CA VAL A 4 -7.21 -14.97 -3.77
C VAL A 4 -6.88 -14.01 -4.92
N GLY A 5 -6.28 -12.87 -4.61
CA GLY A 5 -5.84 -11.87 -5.59
C GLY A 5 -4.45 -12.16 -6.19
N ALA A 6 -3.97 -11.26 -7.04
CA ALA A 6 -2.63 -11.32 -7.64
C ALA A 6 -1.95 -9.94 -7.65
N HIS A 7 -1.81 -9.34 -6.47
CA HIS A 7 -1.31 -7.97 -6.29
C HIS A 7 0.11 -7.91 -5.70
N ALA A 8 0.45 -8.75 -4.71
CA ALA A 8 1.75 -8.75 -4.03
C ALA A 8 2.26 -10.18 -3.82
N ARG A 9 3.40 -10.50 -4.45
CA ARG A 9 4.03 -11.82 -4.36
C ARG A 9 4.29 -12.18 -2.90
N GLY A 10 3.87 -13.38 -2.47
CA GLY A 10 3.99 -13.84 -1.08
C GLY A 10 2.85 -13.40 -0.15
N TYR A 11 2.05 -12.40 -0.53
CA TYR A 11 1.00 -11.83 0.31
C TYR A 11 -0.42 -12.02 -0.25
N ASN A 12 -0.56 -12.41 -1.51
CA ASN A 12 -1.83 -12.55 -2.23
C ASN A 12 -2.94 -13.32 -1.49
N ALA A 13 -2.59 -14.41 -0.81
CA ALA A 13 -3.56 -15.29 -0.14
C ALA A 13 -4.11 -14.73 1.18
N HIS A 14 -3.44 -13.72 1.76
CA HIS A 14 -3.69 -13.24 3.12
C HIS A 14 -3.77 -11.71 3.21
N SER A 15 -3.94 -11.01 2.09
CA SER A 15 -4.05 -9.55 2.06
C SER A 15 -5.05 -9.07 1.01
N ILE A 16 -5.61 -7.88 1.24
CA ILE A 16 -6.48 -7.19 0.28
C ILE A 16 -5.63 -6.15 -0.45
N GLY A 17 -5.53 -6.26 -1.77
CA GLY A 17 -4.88 -5.25 -2.61
C GLY A 17 -5.86 -4.12 -2.95
N ILE A 18 -5.50 -2.88 -2.62
CA ILE A 18 -6.25 -1.68 -3.02
C ILE A 18 -5.35 -0.88 -3.97
N CYS A 19 -5.88 -0.54 -5.14
CA CYS A 19 -5.21 0.31 -6.13
C CYS A 19 -5.95 1.64 -6.25
N TYR A 20 -5.20 2.72 -6.45
CA TYR A 20 -5.75 3.99 -6.95
C TYR A 20 -5.18 4.23 -8.34
N GLU A 21 -5.97 4.86 -9.21
CA GLU A 21 -5.52 5.24 -10.55
C GLU A 21 -4.59 6.45 -10.48
N GLY A 22 -3.39 6.30 -11.05
CA GLY A 22 -2.32 7.29 -11.04
C GLY A 22 -0.99 6.71 -10.57
N GLY A 23 -0.18 7.54 -9.93
CA GLY A 23 1.11 7.17 -9.32
C GLY A 23 2.34 7.64 -10.08
N LEU A 24 2.16 8.30 -11.23
CA LEU A 24 3.23 8.87 -12.05
C LEU A 24 2.93 10.33 -12.42
N ASN A 25 3.96 11.18 -12.48
CA ASN A 25 3.83 12.55 -12.98
C ASN A 25 3.90 12.61 -14.53
N ALA A 26 3.80 13.81 -15.10
CA ALA A 26 3.85 14.03 -16.55
C ALA A 26 5.15 13.55 -17.25
N LEU A 27 6.22 13.31 -16.49
CA LEU A 27 7.49 12.76 -16.98
C LEU A 27 7.61 11.24 -16.77
N GLY A 28 6.53 10.58 -16.33
CA GLY A 28 6.53 9.15 -16.02
C GLY A 28 7.29 8.78 -14.74
N LYS A 29 7.62 9.74 -13.87
CA LYS A 29 8.31 9.47 -12.60
C LYS A 29 7.29 9.20 -11.48
N PRO A 30 7.59 8.30 -10.52
CA PRO A 30 6.74 8.07 -9.36
C PRO A 30 6.36 9.37 -8.64
N ALA A 31 5.07 9.59 -8.47
CA ALA A 31 4.53 10.74 -7.74
C ALA A 31 3.15 10.42 -7.18
N ASP A 32 2.88 10.87 -5.95
CA ASP A 32 1.53 10.83 -5.38
C ASP A 32 0.63 11.79 -6.14
N THR A 33 -0.21 11.24 -7.01
CA THR A 33 -1.12 11.96 -7.90
C THR A 33 -2.58 11.71 -7.53
N ARG A 34 -2.82 11.17 -6.33
CA ARG A 34 -4.18 10.95 -5.83
C ARG A 34 -4.92 12.29 -5.76
N THR A 35 -6.12 12.29 -6.34
CA THR A 35 -7.08 13.37 -6.15
C THR A 35 -7.56 13.43 -4.70
N GLU A 36 -8.10 14.57 -4.28
CA GLU A 36 -8.73 14.74 -2.96
C GLU A 36 -9.83 13.70 -2.73
N TRP A 37 -10.63 13.40 -3.76
CA TRP A 37 -11.70 12.42 -3.71
C TRP A 37 -11.16 11.00 -3.56
N GLN A 38 -10.10 10.63 -4.29
CA GLN A 38 -9.44 9.33 -4.11
C GLN A 38 -8.88 9.19 -2.69
N ARG A 39 -8.24 10.23 -2.13
CA ARG A 39 -7.73 10.20 -0.75
C ARG A 39 -8.87 9.99 0.26
N HIS A 40 -9.98 10.70 0.08
CA HIS A 40 -11.16 10.56 0.93
C HIS A 40 -11.76 9.15 0.83
N SER A 41 -12.02 8.66 -0.38
CA SER A 41 -12.57 7.32 -0.62
C SER A 41 -11.66 6.22 -0.07
N LEU A 42 -10.34 6.33 -0.25
CA LEU A 42 -9.36 5.41 0.33
C LEU A 42 -9.46 5.39 1.86
N ARG A 43 -9.51 6.57 2.51
CA ARG A 43 -9.62 6.64 3.97
C ARG A 43 -10.89 5.96 4.48
N VAL A 44 -12.03 6.20 3.83
CA VAL A 44 -13.31 5.57 4.20
C VAL A 44 -13.24 4.06 4.01
N LEU A 45 -12.72 3.59 2.88
CA LEU A 45 -12.56 2.16 2.61
C LEU A 45 -11.66 1.48 3.64
N LEU A 46 -10.52 2.09 3.97
CA LEU A 46 -9.59 1.56 4.97
C LEU A 46 -10.23 1.45 6.35
N LEU A 47 -11.00 2.47 6.77
CA LEU A 47 -11.74 2.42 8.04
C LEU A 47 -12.79 1.31 8.06
N THR A 48 -13.49 1.07 6.96
CA THR A 48 -14.44 -0.06 6.86
C THR A 48 -13.71 -1.40 6.96
N LEU A 49 -12.61 -1.57 6.21
CA LEU A 49 -11.84 -2.81 6.23
C LEU A 49 -11.18 -3.08 7.59
N LEU A 50 -10.73 -2.06 8.31
CA LEU A 50 -10.19 -2.22 9.67
C LEU A 50 -11.25 -2.71 10.66
N ARG A 51 -12.52 -2.31 10.48
CA ARG A 51 -13.64 -2.82 11.28
C ARG A 51 -13.97 -4.26 10.95
N ASP A 52 -13.99 -4.60 9.66
CA ASP A 52 -14.31 -5.95 9.19
C ASP A 52 -13.16 -6.95 9.47
N TYR A 53 -11.92 -6.47 9.50
CA TYR A 53 -10.70 -7.24 9.76
C TYR A 53 -9.84 -6.59 10.87
N PRO A 54 -10.26 -6.70 12.14
CA PRO A 54 -9.56 -6.08 13.25
C PRO A 54 -8.11 -6.55 13.37
N GLY A 55 -7.20 -5.61 13.61
CA GLY A 55 -5.77 -5.89 13.79
C GLY A 55 -4.97 -6.07 12.49
N CYS A 56 -5.59 -5.92 11.31
CA CYS A 56 -4.84 -5.92 10.06
C CYS A 56 -3.94 -4.67 9.95
N LYS A 57 -2.83 -4.81 9.22
CA LYS A 57 -1.85 -3.73 9.00
C LYS A 57 -2.11 -3.07 7.65
N ILE A 58 -2.01 -1.75 7.61
CA ILE A 58 -2.00 -0.97 6.37
C ILE A 58 -0.54 -0.71 6.00
N VAL A 59 -0.14 -1.16 4.80
CA VAL A 59 1.22 -1.02 4.28
C VAL A 59 1.18 -0.58 2.82
N GLY A 60 2.24 0.07 2.37
CA GLY A 60 2.49 0.31 0.95
C GLY A 60 3.00 -0.95 0.27
N HIS A 61 2.80 -1.06 -1.05
CA HIS A 61 3.28 -2.21 -1.80
C HIS A 61 4.82 -2.30 -1.82
N ARG A 62 5.51 -1.16 -1.79
CA ARG A 62 6.98 -1.09 -1.68
C ARG A 62 7.50 -1.65 -0.37
N ASP A 63 6.72 -1.54 0.71
CA ASP A 63 7.07 -2.02 2.06
C ASP A 63 7.00 -3.56 2.13
N LEU A 64 6.55 -4.23 1.05
CA LEU A 64 6.53 -5.68 0.87
C LEU A 64 7.65 -6.15 -0.07
N SER A 65 8.64 -5.30 -0.36
CA SER A 65 9.85 -5.72 -1.09
C SER A 65 10.67 -6.68 -0.21
N PRO A 66 11.52 -7.54 -0.82
CA PRO A 66 12.47 -8.34 -0.05
C PRO A 66 13.41 -7.44 0.75
N ASP A 67 13.65 -7.85 1.99
CA ASP A 67 14.73 -7.34 2.83
C ASP A 67 16.05 -7.96 2.33
N LEU A 68 16.91 -7.12 1.76
CA LEU A 68 18.14 -7.51 1.08
C LEU A 68 19.35 -7.53 2.03
N ASP A 69 19.36 -6.71 3.07
CA ASP A 69 20.44 -6.65 4.06
C ASP A 69 20.11 -7.36 5.39
N GLY A 70 18.84 -7.71 5.61
CA GLY A 70 18.37 -8.54 6.71
C GLY A 70 18.12 -7.79 8.01
N ASP A 71 17.99 -6.46 7.98
CA ASP A 71 17.80 -5.63 9.16
C ASP A 71 16.32 -5.52 9.61
N GLY A 72 15.38 -6.03 8.80
CA GLY A 72 13.95 -6.03 9.05
C GLY A 72 13.22 -4.75 8.65
N VAL A 73 13.90 -3.79 8.01
CA VAL A 73 13.37 -2.50 7.57
C VAL A 73 13.52 -2.34 6.07
N ILE A 74 12.40 -2.32 5.35
CA ILE A 74 12.43 -2.16 3.89
C ILE A 74 12.71 -0.71 3.48
N GLU A 75 13.96 -0.45 3.12
CA GLU A 75 14.46 0.88 2.76
C GLU A 75 14.33 1.18 1.25
N SER A 76 14.45 2.47 0.92
CA SER A 76 14.28 2.95 -0.46
C SER A 76 15.20 2.30 -1.49
N HIS A 77 16.38 1.85 -1.06
CA HIS A 77 17.37 1.21 -1.93
C HIS A 77 17.02 -0.26 -2.22
N GLU A 78 16.10 -0.86 -1.44
CA GLU A 78 15.64 -2.24 -1.57
C GLU A 78 14.28 -2.34 -2.28
N TRP A 79 13.62 -1.21 -2.50
CA TRP A 79 12.30 -1.17 -3.13
C TRP A 79 12.34 -1.72 -4.55
N LEU A 80 11.65 -2.85 -4.76
CA LEU A 80 11.41 -3.38 -6.11
C LEU A 80 10.51 -2.47 -6.95
N LYS A 81 9.72 -1.63 -6.27
CA LYS A 81 8.73 -0.74 -6.89
C LYS A 81 8.50 0.45 -5.99
N SER A 82 8.20 1.61 -6.56
CA SER A 82 7.84 2.81 -5.78
C SER A 82 6.37 2.83 -5.34
N CYS A 83 5.53 1.92 -5.86
CA CYS A 83 4.10 1.83 -5.54
C CYS A 83 3.89 1.76 -4.00
N PRO A 84 3.02 2.59 -3.41
CA PRO A 84 1.97 3.39 -4.04
C PRO A 84 2.38 4.82 -4.41
N SER A 85 3.68 5.11 -4.52
CA SER A 85 4.28 6.44 -4.77
C SER A 85 4.10 7.43 -3.61
N PHE A 86 3.71 6.95 -2.44
CA PHE A 86 3.69 7.66 -1.15
C PHE A 86 3.91 6.68 0.01
N ASP A 87 4.05 7.19 1.23
CA ASP A 87 4.20 6.38 2.45
C ASP A 87 2.84 6.06 3.08
N ALA A 88 2.26 4.93 2.70
CA ALA A 88 0.94 4.51 3.18
C ALA A 88 0.94 4.10 4.65
N GLY A 89 2.00 3.40 5.10
CA GLY A 89 2.15 3.00 6.50
C GLY A 89 2.17 4.21 7.43
N LYS A 90 2.94 5.25 7.06
CA LYS A 90 2.99 6.50 7.81
C LYS A 90 1.69 7.30 7.72
N GLU A 91 1.14 7.50 6.52
CA GLU A 91 -0.08 8.29 6.29
C GLU A 91 -1.29 7.75 7.06
N TYR A 92 -1.43 6.43 7.13
CA TYR A 92 -2.58 5.77 7.74
C TYR A 92 -2.32 5.18 9.13
N SER A 93 -1.15 5.44 9.72
CA SER A 93 -0.76 4.95 11.06
C SER A 93 -1.74 5.31 12.19
N SER A 94 -2.53 6.36 12.02
CA SER A 94 -3.54 6.82 13.00
C SER A 94 -4.91 6.16 12.84
N LEU A 95 -5.15 5.39 11.78
CA LEU A 95 -6.41 4.70 11.57
C LEU A 95 -6.51 3.47 12.47
N LYS A 96 -7.70 3.23 13.02
CA LYS A 96 -8.04 2.10 13.87
C LYS A 96 -9.44 1.60 13.54
#